data_AF-A0A9P7GH68-F1
#
_entry.id   AF-A0A9P7GH68-F1
#
_cell.length_a   1.000
_cell.length_b   1.000
_cell.length_c   1.000
_cell.angle_alpha   90.00
_cell.angle_beta   90.00
_cell.angle_gamma   90.00
#
_symmetry.space_group_name_H-M   'P 1'
#
loop_
_entity.id
_entity.type
_entity.pdbx_description
1 polymer ?
#
loop_
_entity_poly.entity_id
_entity_poly.type
_entity_poly.pdbx_seq_one_letter_code
_entity_poly.pdbx_strand_id
1 'polypeptide(L)'
;MLDRDDKDANEKYADRFIGGTIYQAFLSPQDYHRWHSPVDGTIERAVVLPGSYYAVLPDDGAGEGEELEEGDPRGALIRSQGWLTQSSTRALIYIRAKNPDIGLVGFIGVGMAEVSTCELSVTNGQEVRTVDQLGMFHFGGSSHTLIFEPKAKVAFFDHVTNGKHIQVNYLLAHV
;
A
#
# COMPACT_ATOMS: atom_id res chain seq x y z
N MET A 1 -9.51 -9.61 -5.13
CA MET A 1 -8.88 -10.66 -4.30
C MET A 1 -8.09 -11.53 -5.26
N LEU A 2 -6.76 -11.72 -5.09
CA LEU A 2 -6.17 -12.97 -5.57
C LEU A 2 -7.01 -14.04 -4.86
N ASP A 3 -7.66 -14.92 -5.62
CA ASP A 3 -8.66 -15.85 -5.07
C ASP A 3 -8.10 -16.43 -3.76
N ARG A 4 -8.81 -16.20 -2.64
CA ARG A 4 -8.31 -16.60 -1.31
C ARG A 4 -8.04 -18.10 -1.26
N ASP A 5 -8.68 -18.86 -2.15
CA ASP A 5 -8.57 -20.30 -2.28
C ASP A 5 -7.53 -20.73 -3.34
N ASP A 6 -6.90 -19.78 -4.06
CA ASP A 6 -5.76 -20.02 -4.95
C ASP A 6 -4.48 -20.18 -4.12
N LYS A 7 -4.33 -21.42 -3.62
CA LYS A 7 -3.19 -21.85 -2.82
C LYS A 7 -1.86 -21.60 -3.53
N ASP A 8 -1.79 -21.78 -4.85
CA ASP A 8 -0.57 -21.60 -5.62
C ASP A 8 -0.15 -20.12 -5.68
N ALA A 9 -1.12 -19.20 -5.82
CA ALA A 9 -0.86 -17.77 -5.73
C ALA A 9 -0.45 -17.33 -4.31
N ASN A 10 -1.07 -17.90 -3.27
CA ASN A 10 -0.74 -17.61 -1.88
C ASN A 10 0.68 -18.05 -1.52
N GLU A 11 1.05 -19.30 -1.81
CA GLU A 11 2.40 -19.82 -1.56
C GLU A 11 3.46 -19.04 -2.33
N LYS A 12 3.15 -18.63 -3.58
CA LYS A 12 4.08 -17.87 -4.41
C LYS A 12 4.32 -16.45 -3.90
N TYR A 13 3.30 -15.81 -3.32
CA TYR A 13 3.37 -14.39 -2.95
C TYR A 13 3.09 -14.14 -1.47
N ALA A 14 1.86 -14.37 -1.01
CA ALA A 14 1.40 -13.95 0.31
C ALA A 14 2.18 -14.61 1.47
N ASP A 15 2.40 -15.92 1.40
CA ASP A 15 3.00 -16.70 2.50
C ASP A 15 4.44 -16.28 2.80
N ARG A 16 5.14 -15.76 1.79
CA ARG A 16 6.51 -15.28 1.89
C ARG A 16 6.66 -14.06 2.81
N PHE A 17 5.57 -13.31 2.99
CA PHE A 17 5.55 -12.11 3.82
C PHE A 17 5.10 -12.38 5.27
N ILE A 18 4.73 -13.62 5.63
CA ILE A 18 4.32 -13.96 7.00
C ILE A 18 5.50 -13.72 7.96
N GLY A 19 5.26 -12.92 8.99
CA GLY A 19 6.30 -12.48 9.94
C GLY A 19 7.21 -11.36 9.41
N GLY A 20 6.88 -10.80 8.25
CA GLY A 20 7.63 -9.74 7.58
C GLY A 20 7.42 -8.36 8.19
N THR A 21 8.05 -7.37 7.58
CA THR A 21 7.94 -5.96 7.99
C THR A 21 7.02 -5.20 7.02
N ILE A 22 6.16 -4.34 7.57
CA ILE A 22 5.26 -3.48 6.79
C ILE A 22 5.62 -2.02 7.05
N TYR A 23 5.74 -1.26 5.97
CA TYR A 23 5.66 0.20 5.98
C TYR A 23 4.34 0.61 5.34
N GLN A 24 3.53 1.39 6.03
CA GLN A 24 2.28 1.94 5.51
C GLN A 24 2.31 3.45 5.55
N ALA A 25 1.87 4.08 4.46
CA ALA A 25 1.71 5.52 4.37
C ALA A 25 0.32 5.89 3.86
N PHE A 26 -0.19 6.98 4.41
CA PHE A 26 -1.38 7.68 3.95
C PHE A 26 -0.97 8.89 3.11
N LEU A 27 -1.66 9.12 2.01
CA LEU A 27 -1.49 10.27 1.14
C LEU A 27 -2.77 11.11 1.19
N SER A 28 -2.64 12.32 1.71
CA SER A 28 -3.68 13.34 1.68
C SER A 28 -3.93 13.80 0.24
N PRO A 29 -5.07 14.45 -0.05
CA PRO A 29 -5.38 14.91 -1.42
C PRO A 29 -4.34 15.85 -2.04
N GLN A 30 -3.51 16.51 -1.24
CA GLN A 30 -2.47 17.45 -1.69
C GLN A 30 -1.08 16.82 -1.80
N ASP A 31 -0.93 15.56 -1.39
CA ASP A 31 0.36 14.87 -1.40
C ASP A 31 0.74 14.42 -2.81
N TYR A 32 1.98 13.93 -2.95
CA TYR A 32 2.45 13.38 -4.21
C TYR A 32 1.92 11.94 -4.41
N HIS A 33 1.11 11.74 -5.45
CA HIS A 33 0.32 10.51 -5.67
C HIS A 33 0.95 9.49 -6.63
N ARG A 34 2.24 9.61 -6.94
CA ARG A 34 2.95 8.61 -7.77
C ARG A 34 3.84 7.73 -6.91
N TRP A 35 3.92 6.46 -7.24
CA TRP A 35 4.71 5.48 -6.50
C TRP A 35 5.98 5.17 -7.26
N HIS A 36 7.06 4.94 -6.52
CA HIS A 36 8.36 4.69 -7.08
C HIS A 36 8.94 3.41 -6.49
N SER A 37 9.78 2.73 -7.27
CA SER A 37 10.42 1.50 -6.83
C SER A 37 11.36 1.79 -5.65
N PRO A 38 11.21 1.10 -4.51
CA PRO A 38 12.08 1.29 -3.35
C PRO A 38 13.44 0.59 -3.52
N VAL A 39 13.58 -0.29 -4.52
CA VAL A 39 14.75 -1.12 -4.75
C VAL A 39 14.98 -1.31 -6.25
N ASP A 40 16.22 -1.64 -6.60
CA ASP A 40 16.53 -2.19 -7.91
C ASP A 40 16.00 -3.63 -7.99
N GLY A 41 15.37 -3.99 -9.11
CA GLY A 41 14.73 -5.30 -9.22
C GLY A 41 14.09 -5.58 -10.56
N THR A 42 13.32 -6.66 -10.57
CA THR A 42 12.46 -7.07 -11.69
C THR A 42 11.03 -7.18 -11.19
N ILE A 43 10.08 -6.63 -11.93
CA ILE A 43 8.65 -6.75 -11.64
C ILE A 43 8.24 -8.20 -11.89
N GLU A 44 8.05 -8.97 -10.83
CA GLU A 44 7.60 -10.36 -10.92
C GLU A 44 6.12 -10.43 -11.30
N ARG A 45 5.31 -9.51 -10.75
CA ARG A 45 3.90 -9.37 -11.09
C ARG A 45 3.41 -7.96 -10.76
N ALA A 46 2.69 -7.33 -11.67
CA ALA A 46 1.95 -6.10 -11.47
C ALA A 46 0.51 -6.30 -11.96
N VAL A 47 -0.48 -6.04 -11.11
CA VAL A 47 -1.89 -6.22 -11.44
C VAL A 47 -2.77 -5.22 -10.69
N VAL A 48 -3.78 -4.68 -11.39
CA VAL A 48 -4.85 -3.94 -10.76
C VAL A 48 -6.00 -4.91 -10.46
N LEU A 49 -6.35 -5.05 -9.18
CA LEU A 49 -7.52 -5.78 -8.75
C LEU A 49 -8.68 -4.80 -8.68
N PRO A 50 -9.73 -4.97 -9.52
CA PRO A 50 -10.91 -4.12 -9.44
C PRO A 50 -11.53 -4.25 -8.05
N GLY A 51 -12.11 -3.15 -7.58
CA GLY A 51 -12.85 -3.09 -6.34
C GLY A 51 -14.10 -2.25 -6.51
N SER A 52 -14.85 -2.15 -5.43
CA SER A 52 -15.99 -1.24 -5.35
C SER A 52 -15.54 0.14 -4.88
N TYR A 53 -16.46 1.09 -5.01
CA TYR A 53 -16.38 2.36 -4.30
C TYR A 53 -16.49 2.14 -2.78
N TYR A 54 -16.20 3.21 -2.06
CA TYR A 54 -16.16 3.26 -0.61
C TYR A 54 -17.47 2.79 0.04
N ALA A 55 -17.36 1.79 0.93
CA ALA A 55 -18.47 1.28 1.73
C ALA A 55 -18.39 1.90 3.12
N VAL A 56 -19.50 2.51 3.56
CA VAL A 56 -19.60 3.19 4.85
C VAL A 56 -20.48 2.37 5.79
N LEU A 57 -20.09 2.32 7.06
CA LEU A 57 -20.91 1.79 8.14
C LEU A 57 -22.28 2.48 8.13
N PRO A 58 -23.40 1.74 8.05
CA PRO A 58 -24.73 2.32 8.06
C PRO A 58 -25.18 2.63 9.49
N ASP A 59 -24.33 3.32 10.25
CA ASP A 59 -24.60 3.75 11.62
C ASP A 59 -24.55 5.27 11.74
N ASP A 60 -24.81 5.78 12.94
CA ASP A 60 -24.93 7.21 13.20
C ASP A 60 -23.58 7.94 13.34
N GLY A 61 -22.42 7.27 13.19
CA GLY A 61 -21.10 7.90 13.30
C GLY A 61 -20.21 7.43 14.45
N ALA A 62 -19.13 8.16 14.71
CA ALA A 62 -18.10 7.91 15.74
C ALA A 62 -18.46 8.46 17.10
N GLY A 63 -17.79 8.01 18.18
CA GLY A 63 -16.37 7.55 18.36
C GLY A 63 -15.73 6.47 17.43
N GLU A 64 -14.44 6.52 17.06
CA GLU A 64 -13.26 6.57 17.93
C GLU A 64 -12.29 7.75 17.70
N GLY A 65 -11.64 8.15 18.81
CA GLY A 65 -10.84 9.38 18.97
C GLY A 65 -11.64 10.51 19.63
N GLU A 66 -11.05 11.26 20.57
CA GLU A 66 -11.71 12.38 21.28
C GLU A 66 -11.97 13.62 20.39
N GLU A 67 -11.63 13.56 19.10
CA GLU A 67 -11.73 14.70 18.18
C GLU A 67 -13.12 14.90 17.55
N LEU A 68 -14.03 13.92 17.67
CA LEU A 68 -15.36 13.97 17.07
C LEU A 68 -16.47 13.95 18.13
N GLU A 69 -17.49 14.78 17.93
CA GLU A 69 -18.70 14.79 18.76
C GLU A 69 -19.53 13.51 18.53
N GLU A 70 -20.31 13.13 19.54
CA GLU A 70 -21.22 11.98 19.45
C GLU A 70 -22.22 12.19 18.30
N GLY A 71 -22.31 11.20 17.42
CA GLY A 71 -23.18 11.25 16.24
C GLY A 71 -22.59 12.03 15.05
N ASP A 72 -21.30 12.39 15.08
CA ASP A 72 -20.65 12.97 13.91
C ASP A 72 -20.53 11.93 12.78
N PRO A 73 -21.13 12.20 11.59
CA PRO A 73 -21.13 11.25 10.48
C PRO A 73 -19.73 10.92 9.95
N ARG A 74 -18.74 11.80 10.15
CA ARG A 74 -17.33 11.56 9.78
C ARG A 74 -16.76 10.32 10.46
N GLY A 75 -17.32 9.98 11.59
CA GLY A 75 -16.91 8.83 12.34
C GLY A 75 -17.18 7.48 11.72
N ALA A 76 -18.37 7.32 11.14
CA ALA A 76 -18.72 6.14 10.35
C ALA A 76 -17.71 6.01 9.19
N LEU A 77 -17.34 7.14 8.57
CA LEU A 77 -16.32 7.16 7.52
C LEU A 77 -14.96 6.66 8.05
N ILE A 78 -14.43 7.26 9.11
CA ILE A 78 -13.11 6.90 9.65
C ILE A 78 -13.04 5.42 10.00
N ARG A 79 -14.04 4.88 10.72
CA ARG A 79 -14.07 3.46 11.08
C ARG A 79 -14.17 2.55 9.87
N SER A 80 -14.88 2.96 8.81
CA SER A 80 -14.97 2.19 7.57
C SER A 80 -13.67 2.12 6.76
N GLN A 81 -12.68 2.98 7.03
CA GLN A 81 -11.40 2.93 6.32
C GLN A 81 -10.66 1.59 6.52
N GLY A 82 -10.90 0.90 7.64
CA GLY A 82 -10.34 -0.44 7.88
C GLY A 82 -10.70 -1.48 6.83
N TRP A 83 -11.78 -1.27 6.06
CA TRP A 83 -12.23 -2.20 5.01
C TRP A 83 -11.69 -1.91 3.61
N LEU A 84 -10.98 -0.79 3.42
CA LEU A 84 -10.51 -0.36 2.09
C LEU A 84 -9.67 -1.43 1.38
N THR A 85 -8.82 -2.15 2.12
CA THR A 85 -8.00 -3.23 1.55
C THR A 85 -8.85 -4.40 1.01
N GLN A 86 -10.06 -4.59 1.51
CA GLN A 86 -11.00 -5.63 1.06
C GLN A 86 -11.94 -5.15 -0.04
N SER A 87 -12.39 -3.89 -0.01
CA SER A 87 -13.39 -3.39 -0.95
C SER A 87 -12.80 -2.61 -2.13
N SER A 88 -11.85 -1.71 -1.90
CA SER A 88 -11.41 -0.70 -2.88
C SER A 88 -10.58 -1.28 -4.00
N THR A 89 -10.52 -0.61 -5.15
CA THR A 89 -9.53 -0.96 -6.19
C THR A 89 -8.11 -0.94 -5.61
N ARG A 90 -7.29 -1.94 -5.97
CA ARG A 90 -5.90 -2.05 -5.50
C ARG A 90 -4.94 -2.31 -6.65
N ALA A 91 -3.77 -1.68 -6.60
CA ALA A 91 -2.62 -2.09 -7.40
C ALA A 91 -1.71 -3.00 -6.56
N LEU A 92 -1.46 -4.22 -7.03
CA LEU A 92 -0.48 -5.13 -6.44
C LEU A 92 0.76 -5.17 -7.33
N ILE A 93 1.93 -4.93 -6.76
CA ILE A 93 3.21 -5.04 -7.46
C ILE A 93 4.16 -5.87 -6.60
N TYR A 94 4.75 -6.89 -7.19
CA TYR A 94 5.74 -7.74 -6.57
C TYR A 94 7.07 -7.51 -7.29
N ILE A 95 8.07 -7.04 -6.54
CA ILE A 95 9.38 -6.66 -7.04
C ILE A 95 10.40 -7.65 -6.50
N ARG A 96 11.00 -8.44 -7.38
CA ARG A 96 12.15 -9.28 -7.03
C ARG A 96 13.38 -8.37 -6.95
N ALA A 97 13.84 -8.06 -5.74
CA ALA A 97 15.00 -7.20 -5.54
C ALA A 97 16.26 -7.87 -6.11
N LYS A 98 17.16 -7.06 -6.69
CA LYS A 98 18.49 -7.52 -7.11
C LYS A 98 19.36 -7.93 -5.93
N ASN A 99 19.17 -7.29 -4.76
CA ASN A 99 19.79 -7.72 -3.51
C ASN A 99 19.05 -8.95 -2.94
N PRO A 100 19.69 -10.13 -2.86
CA PRO A 100 19.05 -11.35 -2.37
C PRO A 100 18.64 -11.29 -0.90
N ASP A 101 19.28 -10.44 -0.09
CA ASP A 101 18.95 -10.26 1.33
C ASP A 101 17.57 -9.62 1.51
N ILE A 102 17.20 -8.70 0.59
CA ILE A 102 15.85 -8.10 0.55
C ILE A 102 14.83 -9.13 0.04
N GLY A 103 15.14 -9.81 -1.06
CA GLY A 103 14.25 -10.80 -1.66
C GLY A 103 13.05 -10.21 -2.38
N LEU A 104 11.84 -10.65 -2.04
CA LEU A 104 10.61 -10.13 -2.65
C LEU A 104 10.10 -8.92 -1.85
N VAL A 105 9.76 -7.85 -2.57
CA VAL A 105 9.05 -6.68 -2.00
C VAL A 105 7.65 -6.65 -2.58
N GLY A 106 6.64 -6.63 -1.71
CA GLY A 106 5.25 -6.39 -2.09
C GLY A 106 4.92 -4.90 -1.97
N PHE A 107 4.30 -4.34 -2.98
CA PHE A 107 3.67 -3.03 -2.95
C PHE A 107 2.16 -3.20 -3.15
N ILE A 108 1.38 -2.54 -2.29
CA ILE A 108 -0.08 -2.47 -2.41
C ILE A 108 -0.48 -1.01 -2.42
N GLY A 109 -0.98 -0.51 -3.55
CA GLY A 109 -1.71 0.75 -3.61
C GLY A 109 -3.19 0.50 -3.35
N VAL A 110 -3.80 1.27 -2.45
CA VAL A 110 -5.22 1.16 -2.07
C VAL A 110 -5.92 2.48 -2.36
N GLY A 111 -6.83 2.45 -3.34
CA GLY A 111 -7.69 3.61 -3.62
C GLY A 111 -8.62 3.91 -2.45
N MET A 112 -8.92 5.19 -2.20
CA MET A 112 -9.78 5.61 -1.10
C MET A 112 -10.84 6.62 -1.55
N ALA A 113 -12.03 6.53 -0.95
CA ALA A 113 -13.17 7.40 -1.22
C ALA A 113 -13.59 7.43 -2.71
N GLU A 114 -14.23 8.53 -3.13
CA GLU A 114 -14.86 8.72 -4.45
C GLU A 114 -13.92 8.51 -5.65
N VAL A 115 -12.60 8.49 -5.43
CA VAL A 115 -11.62 8.25 -6.48
C VAL A 115 -10.62 7.16 -6.09
N SER A 116 -10.79 5.99 -6.68
CA SER A 116 -10.02 4.78 -6.38
C SER A 116 -9.14 4.29 -7.53
N THR A 117 -8.90 5.12 -8.56
CA THR A 117 -8.16 4.70 -9.75
C THR A 117 -6.70 4.43 -9.40
N CYS A 118 -6.27 3.19 -9.62
CA CYS A 118 -4.87 2.79 -9.56
C CYS A 118 -4.39 2.54 -10.98
N GLU A 119 -3.40 3.31 -11.45
CA GLU A 119 -2.76 3.08 -12.74
C GLU A 119 -1.36 2.49 -12.54
N LEU A 120 -1.05 1.43 -13.28
CA LEU A 120 0.29 0.85 -13.33
C LEU A 120 1.07 1.48 -14.49
N SER A 121 2.32 1.85 -14.23
CA SER A 121 3.26 2.31 -15.26
C SER A 121 4.31 1.25 -15.60
N VAL A 122 4.21 0.05 -15.03
CA VAL A 122 5.16 -1.06 -15.20
C VAL A 122 4.45 -2.33 -15.65
N THR A 123 5.21 -3.22 -16.28
CA THR A 123 4.72 -4.52 -16.76
C THR A 123 5.50 -5.70 -16.17
N ASN A 124 4.91 -6.90 -16.21
CA ASN A 124 5.57 -8.12 -15.72
C ASN A 124 6.87 -8.38 -16.51
N GLY A 125 7.94 -8.72 -15.79
CA GLY A 125 9.27 -8.95 -16.36
C GLY A 125 10.10 -7.68 -16.58
N GLN A 126 9.53 -6.49 -16.38
CA GLN A 126 10.26 -5.24 -16.53
C GLN A 126 11.35 -5.09 -15.44
N GLU A 127 12.57 -4.73 -15.83
CA GLU A 127 13.59 -4.27 -14.88
C GLU A 127 13.28 -2.84 -14.44
N VAL A 128 13.43 -2.59 -13.14
CA VAL A 128 13.28 -1.27 -12.53
C VAL A 128 14.49 -0.97 -11.67
N ARG A 129 14.84 0.31 -11.61
CA ARG A 129 15.80 0.87 -10.67
C ARG A 129 15.06 1.57 -9.54
N THR A 130 15.75 1.73 -8.42
CA THR A 130 15.31 2.57 -7.32
C THR A 130 14.93 3.94 -7.89
N VAL A 131 13.80 4.49 -7.43
CA VAL A 131 13.15 5.71 -7.92
C VAL A 131 12.44 5.63 -9.28
N ASP A 132 12.45 4.50 -10.00
CA ASP A 132 11.63 4.37 -11.21
C ASP A 132 10.14 4.35 -10.85
N GLN A 133 9.30 5.02 -11.65
CA GLN A 133 7.86 5.11 -11.39
C GLN A 133 7.18 3.75 -11.59
N LEU A 134 6.46 3.30 -10.57
CA LEU A 134 5.66 2.06 -10.58
C LEU A 134 4.23 2.29 -11.07
N GLY A 135 3.67 3.46 -10.76
CA GLY A 135 2.28 3.79 -11.04
C GLY A 135 1.82 5.04 -10.29
N MET A 136 0.52 5.28 -10.27
CA MET A 136 -0.06 6.44 -9.58
C MET A 136 -1.53 6.28 -9.21
N PHE A 137 -1.94 7.09 -8.23
CA PHE A 137 -3.34 7.51 -8.07
C PHE A 137 -3.57 8.80 -8.86
N HIS A 138 -4.79 8.99 -9.37
CA HIS A 138 -5.12 10.17 -10.19
C HIS A 138 -5.67 11.34 -9.36
N PHE A 139 -6.52 11.09 -8.36
CA PHE A 139 -7.12 12.14 -7.54
C PHE A 139 -7.61 11.55 -6.21
N GLY A 140 -7.74 12.38 -5.16
CA GLY A 140 -8.28 11.98 -3.86
C GLY A 140 -7.22 11.60 -2.81
N GLY A 141 -7.69 11.14 -1.65
CA GLY A 141 -6.82 10.52 -0.65
C GLY A 141 -6.52 9.07 -1.02
N SER A 142 -5.42 8.51 -0.53
CA SER A 142 -5.05 7.13 -0.80
C SER A 142 -4.14 6.56 0.28
N SER A 143 -4.00 5.24 0.30
CA SER A 143 -3.05 4.58 1.20
C SER A 143 -2.21 3.62 0.38
N HIS A 144 -0.97 3.40 0.79
CA HIS A 144 -0.15 2.36 0.21
C HIS A 144 0.71 1.66 1.26
N THR A 145 1.13 0.43 0.94
CA THR A 145 1.99 -0.36 1.79
C THR A 145 3.18 -0.93 1.01
N LEU A 146 4.34 -0.95 1.65
CA LEU A 146 5.45 -1.81 1.30
C LEU A 146 5.51 -2.97 2.31
N ILE A 147 5.70 -4.18 1.80
CA ILE A 147 5.75 -5.41 2.58
C ILE A 147 7.05 -6.12 2.21
N PHE A 148 7.85 -6.47 3.22
CA PHE A 148 9.15 -7.10 3.07
C PHE A 148 9.14 -8.50 3.69
N GLU A 149 9.84 -9.45 3.06
CA GLU A 149 10.05 -10.79 3.64
C GLU A 149 10.77 -10.69 5.01
N PRO A 150 10.52 -11.61 5.96
CA PRO A 150 11.17 -11.60 7.28
C PRO A 150 12.70 -11.55 7.22
N LYS A 151 13.29 -12.18 6.20
CA LYS A 151 14.73 -12.24 5.99
C LYS A 151 15.37 -10.88 5.70
N ALA A 152 14.59 -9.90 5.22
CA ALA A 152 15.08 -8.59 4.84
C ALA A 152 15.56 -7.78 6.05
N LYS A 153 15.14 -8.13 7.28
CA LYS A 153 15.57 -7.49 8.53
C LYS A 153 15.56 -5.95 8.45
N VAL A 154 14.48 -5.41 7.89
CA VAL A 154 14.34 -3.97 7.64
C VAL A 154 14.44 -3.20 8.95
N ALA A 155 15.37 -2.24 9.01
CA ALA A 155 15.55 -1.31 10.11
C ALA A 155 15.26 0.11 9.65
N PHE A 156 14.21 0.73 10.22
CA PHE A 156 13.85 2.12 9.92
C PHE A 156 14.82 3.09 10.59
N PHE A 157 15.11 4.19 9.91
CA PHE A 157 15.90 5.27 10.49
C PHE A 157 15.11 6.05 11.54
N ASP A 158 15.79 6.63 12.53
CA ASP A 158 15.16 7.34 13.66
C ASP A 158 14.26 8.51 13.24
N HIS A 159 14.48 9.10 12.06
CA HIS A 159 13.64 10.19 11.55
C HIS A 159 12.31 9.71 10.98
N VAL A 160 12.16 8.42 10.68
CA VAL A 160 10.91 7.81 10.21
C VAL A 160 10.03 7.55 11.42
N THR A 161 9.18 8.54 11.71
CA THR A 161 8.30 8.54 12.87
C THR A 161 6.84 8.60 12.44
N ASN A 162 5.98 7.91 13.19
CA ASN A 162 4.55 7.87 12.89
C ASN A 162 3.93 9.27 12.88
N GLY A 163 3.06 9.52 11.91
CA GLY A 163 2.31 10.78 11.80
C GLY A 163 3.09 11.96 11.22
N LYS A 164 4.34 11.79 10.76
CA LYS A 164 5.09 12.85 10.09
C LYS A 164 5.14 12.66 8.58
N HIS A 165 5.00 13.76 7.84
CA HIS A 165 5.27 13.77 6.41
C HIS A 165 6.74 13.48 6.13
N ILE A 166 6.97 12.63 5.15
CA ILE A 166 8.30 12.28 4.64
C ILE A 166 8.38 12.73 3.18
N GLN A 167 9.52 13.30 2.81
CA GLN A 167 9.76 13.74 1.44
C GLN A 167 9.87 12.55 0.47
N VAL A 168 9.53 12.76 -0.79
CA VAL A 168 9.73 11.75 -1.84
C VAL A 168 11.23 11.47 -2.00
N ASN A 169 11.59 10.20 -2.21
CA ASN A 169 12.98 9.72 -2.30
C ASN A 169 13.83 9.93 -1.04
N TYR A 170 13.19 10.09 0.13
CA TYR A 170 13.91 10.07 1.40
C TYR A 170 14.25 8.64 1.83
N LEU A 171 15.35 8.47 2.56
CA LEU A 171 15.75 7.16 3.08
C LEU A 171 14.78 6.74 4.18
N LEU A 172 14.05 5.65 3.96
CA LEU A 172 13.08 5.13 4.93
C LEU A 172 13.73 4.10 5.87
N ALA A 173 14.49 3.18 5.32
CA ALA A 173 15.07 2.06 6.05
C ALA A 173 16.33 1.54 5.37
N HIS A 174 17.04 0.67 6.07
CA HIS A 174 18.13 -0.13 5.53
C HIS A 174 17.92 -1.62 5.87
N VAL A 175 18.65 -2.48 5.16
CA VAL A 175 18.71 -3.93 5.37
C VAL A 175 20.14 -4.36 5.67
#